data_AF-A0A8T7AAM1-F1
#
_entry.id   AF-A0A8T7AAM1-F1
#
_cell.length_a   1.000
_cell.length_b   1.000
_cell.length_c   1.000
_cell.angle_alpha   90.00
_cell.angle_beta   90.00
_cell.angle_gamma   90.00
#
_symmetry.space_group_name_H-M   'P 1'
#
loop_
_entity.id
_entity.type
_entity.pdbx_description
1 polymer ?
#
loop_
_entity_poly.entity_id
_entity_poly.type
_entity_poly.pdbx_seq_one_letter_code
_entity_poly.pdbx_strand_id
1 'polypeptide(L)'
;MQLIKSTPRLPKAQPVIYEVTLTIDVEVIDEFDEWLQKHVEEMLAIPGFVSASISVVDNQDENNRQRCVQYRLSDQAALDSYIDKDAERMRAQGLEKFGEKISAQRRVLTIAQAATAQDMCCANCGTQLEGRFCSSCGQREEPRVPTMMSVVREFTNAAFGLESRLWRTILLLIFKPGRLTADYLAGKRQSYTSPLRIYLLFSIVTFAYFAFVGNSVIQDLNTSTSGMTFNLDEKDINISSGLLSPEMDEKIKQRTIEISKEIEEHGFAAITQHIFQILPTALLVFLPVIALVFKILYLGSGKYYVEHLVYLLHNHALVFVIILITAAVSKVSSSFEIMGLPATIFINLLWFVYLPYYFYRSMRLVYARSRWITIASFILIQFVYLVMFSLMLLITTIYAGYTFS
;
A
#
# COMPACT_ATOMS: atom_id res chain seq x y z
N MET A 1 -33.40 -5.78 29.63
CA MET A 1 -33.11 -6.59 28.42
C MET A 1 -31.72 -7.19 28.60
N GLN A 2 -31.62 -8.52 28.58
CA GLN A 2 -30.53 -9.30 29.18
C GLN A 2 -29.14 -9.04 28.57
N LEU A 3 -28.16 -8.85 29.45
CA LEU A 3 -26.72 -8.89 29.17
C LEU A 3 -26.34 -10.30 28.72
N ILE A 4 -25.98 -10.47 27.45
CA ILE A 4 -25.31 -11.68 26.98
C ILE A 4 -23.88 -11.64 27.52
N LYS A 5 -23.66 -12.32 28.65
CA LYS A 5 -22.33 -12.78 29.06
C LYS A 5 -21.83 -13.73 27.96
N SER A 6 -20.95 -13.27 27.08
CA SER A 6 -20.14 -14.20 26.29
C SER A 6 -19.17 -14.88 27.24
N THR A 7 -19.44 -16.15 27.53
CA THR A 7 -18.54 -17.09 28.17
C THR A 7 -17.13 -16.97 27.57
N PRO A 8 -16.05 -16.95 28.37
CA PRO A 8 -14.72 -17.16 27.83
C PRO A 8 -14.72 -18.56 27.20
N ARG A 9 -14.53 -18.64 25.87
CA ARG A 9 -14.21 -19.91 25.23
C ARG A 9 -12.93 -20.41 25.86
N LEU A 10 -13.01 -21.53 26.58
CA LEU A 10 -11.84 -22.32 26.97
C LEU A 10 -10.98 -22.53 25.71
N PRO A 11 -9.66 -22.31 25.77
CA PRO A 11 -8.80 -22.42 24.61
C PRO A 11 -8.84 -23.85 24.07
N LYS A 12 -9.03 -23.99 22.75
CA LYS A 12 -8.82 -25.26 22.03
C LYS A 12 -7.44 -25.81 22.40
N ALA A 13 -7.35 -27.12 22.59
CA ALA A 13 -6.12 -27.84 22.89
C ALA A 13 -4.97 -27.34 21.99
N GLN A 14 -3.99 -26.66 22.59
CA GLN A 14 -2.92 -26.01 21.84
C GLN A 14 -1.75 -26.99 21.71
N PRO A 15 -1.17 -27.17 20.51
CA PRO A 15 -0.01 -28.01 20.32
C PRO A 15 1.18 -27.51 21.15
N VAL A 16 1.89 -28.45 21.76
CA VAL A 16 3.05 -28.20 22.62
C VAL A 16 4.30 -28.75 21.93
N ILE A 17 5.43 -28.07 22.08
CA ILE A 17 6.72 -28.59 21.63
C ILE A 17 7.51 -29.03 22.86
N TYR A 18 7.90 -30.29 22.89
CA TYR A 18 8.83 -30.84 23.87
C TYR A 18 10.20 -30.97 23.23
N GLU A 19 11.15 -30.17 23.72
CA GLU A 19 12.50 -30.12 23.18
C GLU A 19 13.49 -30.80 24.12
N VAL A 20 14.36 -31.63 23.55
CA VAL A 20 15.45 -32.32 24.23
C VAL A 20 16.76 -31.95 23.55
N THR A 21 17.63 -31.22 24.25
CA THR A 21 19.00 -30.96 23.80
C THR A 21 19.92 -31.99 24.42
N LEU A 22 20.62 -32.74 23.58
CA LEU A 22 21.53 -33.82 23.93
C LEU A 22 22.95 -33.33 23.68
N THR A 23 23.84 -33.49 24.66
CA THR A 23 25.28 -33.30 24.52
C THR A 23 25.93 -34.67 24.60
N ILE A 24 26.76 -35.00 23.61
CA ILE A 24 27.30 -36.33 23.38
C ILE A 24 28.81 -36.23 23.16
N ASP A 25 29.56 -37.08 23.83
CA ASP A 25 31.00 -37.25 23.60
C ASP A 25 31.26 -37.71 22.16
N VAL A 26 32.25 -37.10 21.49
CA VAL A 26 32.61 -37.41 20.10
C VAL A 26 32.96 -38.89 19.92
N GLU A 27 33.45 -39.60 20.94
CA GLU A 27 33.80 -41.02 20.84
C GLU A 27 32.61 -41.94 20.52
N VAL A 28 31.40 -41.54 20.90
CA VAL A 28 30.20 -42.39 20.79
C VAL A 28 29.14 -41.80 19.84
N ILE A 29 29.44 -40.71 19.15
CA ILE A 29 28.46 -39.95 18.38
C ILE A 29 27.79 -40.77 17.26
N ASP A 30 28.56 -41.58 16.52
CA ASP A 30 28.03 -42.35 15.40
C ASP A 30 27.05 -43.44 15.89
N GLU A 31 27.43 -44.17 16.93
CA GLU A 31 26.55 -45.17 17.56
C GLU A 31 25.34 -44.51 18.22
N PHE A 32 25.53 -43.32 18.81
CA PHE A 32 24.45 -42.56 19.43
C PHE A 32 23.44 -42.08 18.40
N ASP A 33 23.86 -41.58 17.24
CA ASP A 33 22.96 -41.11 16.18
C ASP A 33 22.10 -42.26 15.63
N GLU A 34 22.67 -43.46 15.43
CA GLU A 34 21.92 -44.65 15.03
C GLU A 34 20.88 -45.07 16.08
N TRP A 35 21.26 -45.02 17.36
CA TRP A 35 20.34 -45.32 18.46
C TRP A 35 19.25 -44.25 18.58
N LEU A 36 19.60 -42.97 18.45
CA LEU A 36 18.67 -41.84 18.60
C LEU A 36 17.56 -41.90 17.55
N GLN A 37 17.87 -42.31 16.32
CA GLN A 37 16.86 -42.49 15.28
C GLN A 37 15.79 -43.50 15.70
N LYS A 38 16.20 -44.66 16.21
CA LYS A 38 15.28 -45.71 16.71
C LYS A 38 14.50 -45.24 17.94
N HIS A 39 15.17 -44.56 18.86
CA HIS A 39 14.54 -44.01 20.06
C HIS A 39 13.45 -42.97 19.72
N VAL A 40 13.67 -42.14 18.69
CA VAL A 40 12.66 -41.19 18.21
C VAL A 40 11.45 -41.90 17.60
N GLU A 41 11.64 -43.01 16.89
CA GLU A 41 10.53 -43.82 16.36
C GLU A 41 9.68 -44.42 17.50
N GLU A 42 10.32 -44.94 18.56
CA GLU A 42 9.61 -45.41 19.76
C GLU A 42 8.82 -44.29 20.44
N MET A 43 9.41 -43.09 20.55
CA MET A 43 8.74 -41.91 21.10
C MET A 43 7.51 -41.49 20.28
N LEU A 44 7.57 -41.59 18.94
CA LEU A 44 6.44 -41.29 18.07
C LEU A 44 5.31 -42.34 18.13
N ALA A 45 5.58 -43.53 18.65
CA ALA A 45 4.55 -44.54 18.90
C ALA A 45 3.70 -44.24 20.16
N ILE A 46 4.13 -43.30 21.01
CA ILE A 46 3.40 -42.90 22.22
C ILE A 46 2.20 -42.02 21.84
N PRO A 47 0.98 -42.30 22.35
CA PRO A 47 -0.20 -41.51 22.03
C PRO A 47 -0.03 -40.00 22.29
N GLY A 48 -0.32 -39.18 21.28
CA GLY A 48 -0.27 -37.73 21.36
C GLY A 48 1.03 -37.10 20.86
N PHE A 49 2.08 -37.88 20.58
CA PHE A 49 3.23 -37.44 19.80
C PHE A 49 2.88 -37.46 18.30
N VAL A 50 3.09 -36.34 17.61
CA VAL A 50 2.63 -36.12 16.23
C VAL A 50 3.78 -36.18 15.23
N SER A 51 4.90 -35.54 15.56
CA SER A 51 6.08 -35.49 14.71
C SER A 51 7.33 -35.19 15.53
N ALA A 52 8.51 -35.49 14.99
CA ALA A 52 9.79 -35.14 15.58
C ALA A 52 10.75 -34.64 14.51
N SER A 53 11.66 -33.75 14.90
CA SER A 53 12.82 -33.35 14.08
C SER A 53 14.09 -33.43 14.91
N ILE A 54 15.11 -34.09 14.39
CA ILE A 54 16.46 -34.13 14.95
C ILE A 54 17.29 -33.09 14.20
N SER A 55 17.90 -32.17 14.93
CA SER A 55 18.79 -31.13 14.39
C SER A 55 20.18 -31.30 14.95
N VAL A 56 21.19 -31.13 14.09
CA VAL A 56 22.58 -30.95 14.54
C VAL A 56 22.74 -29.52 15.01
N VAL A 57 23.25 -29.33 16.23
CA VAL A 57 23.57 -28.00 16.76
C VAL A 57 25.04 -27.75 16.47
N ASP A 58 25.32 -26.69 15.73
CA ASP A 58 26.69 -26.24 15.47
C ASP A 58 27.27 -25.65 16.77
N ASN A 59 28.14 -26.42 17.43
CA ASN A 59 28.85 -26.02 18.64
C ASN A 59 30.37 -26.08 18.40
N GLN A 60 31.11 -25.11 18.93
CA GLN A 60 32.57 -25.04 18.80
C GLN A 60 33.31 -25.86 19.87
N ASP A 61 32.68 -26.92 20.41
CA ASP A 61 33.29 -27.79 21.41
C ASP A 61 34.08 -28.90 20.71
N GLU A 62 35.37 -29.06 21.01
CA GLU A 62 36.20 -30.09 20.38
C GLU A 62 35.82 -31.51 20.83
N ASN A 63 35.36 -31.67 22.07
CA ASN A 63 35.12 -32.98 22.70
C ASN A 63 33.65 -33.39 22.69
N ASN A 64 32.72 -32.45 22.51
CA ASN A 64 31.29 -32.76 22.49
C ASN A 64 30.60 -32.30 21.20
N ARG A 65 29.60 -33.06 20.79
CA ARG A 65 28.63 -32.69 19.77
C ARG A 65 27.25 -32.56 20.38
N GLN A 66 26.41 -31.75 19.76
CA GLN A 66 25.04 -31.55 20.21
C GLN A 66 24.00 -31.98 19.18
N ARG A 67 22.92 -32.56 19.68
CA ARG A 67 21.69 -32.88 18.93
C ARG A 67 20.51 -32.22 19.63
N CYS A 68 19.62 -31.60 18.86
CA CYS A 68 18.38 -31.06 19.39
C CYS A 68 17.22 -31.83 18.77
N VAL A 69 16.42 -32.49 19.62
CA VAL A 69 15.22 -33.19 19.20
C VAL A 69 14.01 -32.37 19.62
N GLN A 70 13.18 -31.99 18.66
CA GLN A 70 11.93 -31.30 18.89
C GLN A 70 10.76 -32.22 18.57
N TYR A 71 10.02 -32.61 19.59
CA TYR A 71 8.77 -33.36 19.45
C TYR A 71 7.59 -32.40 19.44
N ARG A 72 6.67 -32.58 18.50
CA ARG A 72 5.40 -31.87 18.46
C ARG A 72 4.32 -32.77 19.02
N LEU A 73 3.61 -32.31 20.04
CA LEU A 73 2.51 -33.02 20.67
C LEU A 73 1.17 -32.37 20.33
N SER A 74 0.10 -33.16 20.38
CA SER A 74 -1.27 -32.69 20.09
C SER A 74 -1.72 -31.61 21.07
N ASP A 75 -1.42 -31.79 22.36
CA ASP A 75 -1.82 -30.90 23.44
C ASP A 75 -1.01 -31.12 24.73
N GLN A 76 -1.32 -30.35 25.76
CA GLN A 76 -0.67 -30.44 27.08
C GLN A 76 -1.01 -31.74 27.82
N ALA A 77 -2.22 -32.30 27.66
CA ALA A 77 -2.62 -33.52 28.38
C ALA A 77 -1.83 -34.74 27.87
N ALA A 78 -1.51 -34.77 26.57
CA ALA A 78 -0.60 -35.75 26.00
C ALA A 78 0.79 -35.69 26.64
N LEU A 79 1.33 -34.48 26.85
CA LEU A 79 2.63 -34.31 27.50
C LEU A 79 2.59 -34.79 28.96
N ASP A 80 1.55 -34.43 29.70
CA ASP A 80 1.40 -34.80 31.11
C ASP A 80 1.30 -36.33 31.26
N SER A 81 0.54 -37.01 30.37
CA SER A 81 0.45 -38.47 30.37
C SER A 81 1.78 -39.14 30.04
N TYR A 82 2.58 -38.58 29.14
CA TYR A 82 3.92 -39.10 28.84
C TYR A 82 4.85 -38.97 30.04
N ILE A 83 4.83 -37.82 30.72
CA ILE A 83 5.66 -37.57 31.90
C ILE A 83 5.35 -38.58 33.02
N ASP A 84 4.07 -38.87 33.22
CA ASP A 84 3.60 -39.77 34.28
C ASP A 84 3.90 -41.25 34.00
N LYS A 85 3.75 -41.70 32.73
CA LYS A 85 3.75 -43.15 32.42
C LYS A 85 5.01 -43.66 31.74
N ASP A 86 5.64 -42.84 30.90
CA ASP A 86 6.65 -43.31 29.95
C ASP A 86 8.02 -42.65 30.14
N ALA A 87 8.04 -41.42 30.67
CA ALA A 87 9.25 -40.61 30.67
C ALA A 87 10.41 -41.24 31.45
N GLU A 88 10.17 -41.89 32.59
CA GLU A 88 11.22 -42.55 33.37
C GLU A 88 11.88 -43.68 32.57
N ARG A 89 11.06 -44.61 32.06
CA ARG A 89 11.52 -45.73 31.22
C ARG A 89 12.27 -45.25 29.98
N MET A 90 11.71 -44.27 29.26
CA MET A 90 12.33 -43.75 28.03
C MET A 90 13.67 -43.05 28.32
N ARG A 91 13.79 -42.32 29.44
CA ARG A 91 15.02 -41.63 29.82
C ARG A 91 16.11 -42.59 30.28
N ALA A 92 15.75 -43.72 30.89
CA ALA A 92 16.70 -44.72 31.36
C ALA A 92 17.46 -45.39 30.20
N GLN A 93 16.81 -45.65 29.07
CA GLN A 93 17.42 -46.35 27.91
C GLN A 93 18.75 -45.73 27.44
N GLY A 94 18.82 -44.39 27.34
CA GLY A 94 20.04 -43.71 26.92
C GLY A 94 21.15 -43.77 27.97
N LEU A 95 20.78 -43.63 29.25
CA LEU A 95 21.72 -43.68 30.36
C LEU A 95 22.29 -45.09 30.55
N GLU A 96 21.46 -46.12 30.43
CA GLU A 96 21.89 -47.52 30.50
C GLU A 96 22.87 -47.87 29.38
N LYS A 97 22.67 -47.30 28.19
CA LYS A 97 23.51 -47.62 27.03
C LYS A 97 24.81 -46.81 26.97
N PHE A 98 24.77 -45.52 27.29
CA PHE A 98 25.90 -44.61 27.06
C PHE A 98 26.48 -43.99 28.35
N GLY A 99 25.82 -44.17 29.49
CA GLY A 99 26.32 -43.72 30.80
C GLY A 99 26.60 -42.22 30.85
N GLU A 100 27.76 -41.86 31.40
CA GLU A 100 28.21 -40.48 31.60
C GLU A 100 28.65 -39.77 30.31
N LYS A 101 28.75 -40.48 29.18
CA LYS A 101 29.15 -39.91 27.88
C LYS A 101 28.05 -39.07 27.22
N ILE A 102 26.86 -39.03 27.81
CA ILE A 102 25.74 -38.25 27.32
C ILE A 102 25.11 -37.43 28.44
N SER A 103 24.57 -36.27 28.08
CA SER A 103 23.71 -35.49 28.96
C SER A 103 22.53 -34.91 28.17
N ALA A 104 21.41 -34.69 28.88
CA ALA A 104 20.17 -34.26 28.26
C ALA A 104 19.52 -33.13 29.05
N GLN A 105 19.28 -32.00 28.38
CA GLN A 105 18.48 -30.88 28.88
C GLN A 105 17.12 -30.88 28.18
N ARG A 106 16.06 -30.54 28.93
CA ARG A 106 14.68 -30.66 28.45
C ARG A 106 13.94 -29.36 28.71
N ARG A 107 13.15 -28.92 27.74
CA ARG A 107 12.27 -27.76 27.89
C ARG A 107 10.95 -27.96 27.15
N VAL A 108 9.92 -27.31 27.67
CA VAL A 108 8.58 -27.32 27.09
C VAL A 108 8.32 -25.93 26.52
N LEU A 109 7.95 -25.87 25.25
CA LEU A 109 7.67 -24.64 24.55
C LEU A 109 6.19 -24.61 24.16
N THR A 110 5.51 -23.54 24.55
CA THR A 110 4.16 -23.23 24.06
C THR A 110 4.26 -22.38 22.81
N ILE A 111 3.50 -22.74 21.78
CA ILE A 111 3.47 -21.97 20.54
C ILE A 111 2.62 -20.71 20.76
N ALA A 112 3.27 -19.58 21.07
CA ALA A 112 2.58 -18.29 21.21
C ALA A 112 2.03 -17.78 19.86
N GLN A 113 2.80 -17.95 18.79
CA GLN A 113 2.41 -17.58 17.44
C GLN A 113 3.16 -18.48 16.43
N ALA A 114 2.44 -19.07 15.47
CA ALA A 114 3.03 -19.85 14.39
C ALA A 114 2.72 -19.20 13.03
N ALA A 115 3.74 -19.10 12.18
CA ALA A 115 3.58 -18.79 10.77
C ALA A 115 3.81 -20.07 9.97
N THR A 116 2.77 -20.57 9.30
CA THR A 116 2.89 -21.73 8.40
C THR A 116 3.13 -21.26 6.98
N ALA A 117 4.20 -21.76 6.34
CA ALA A 117 4.30 -21.78 4.88
C ALA A 117 3.33 -22.86 4.36
N GLN A 118 2.04 -22.56 4.33
CA GLN A 118 1.09 -23.36 3.57
C GLN A 118 1.34 -23.13 2.09
N ASP A 119 1.37 -24.21 1.31
CA ASP A 119 1.29 -24.26 -0.16
C ASP A 119 0.93 -22.90 -0.76
N MET A 120 1.95 -22.08 -1.06
CA MET A 120 1.71 -20.74 -1.54
C MET A 120 1.28 -20.88 -3.00
N CYS A 121 -0.01 -20.88 -3.25
CA CYS A 121 -0.53 -20.66 -4.58
C CYS A 121 -0.27 -19.21 -4.97
N CYS A 122 0.16 -18.98 -6.22
CA CYS A 122 0.37 -17.66 -6.78
C CYS A 122 -0.89 -16.80 -6.63
N ALA A 123 -0.77 -15.63 -5.99
CA ALA A 123 -1.90 -14.74 -5.76
C ALA A 123 -2.60 -14.26 -7.07
N ASN A 124 -1.92 -14.34 -8.21
CA ASN A 124 -2.43 -13.91 -9.50
C ASN A 124 -3.13 -15.01 -10.31
N CYS A 125 -2.49 -16.17 -10.50
CA CYS A 125 -3.02 -17.26 -11.33
C CYS A 125 -3.44 -18.52 -10.55
N GLY A 126 -3.12 -18.61 -9.25
CA GLY A 126 -3.45 -19.75 -8.42
C GLY A 126 -2.54 -20.98 -8.56
N THR A 127 -1.54 -20.95 -9.44
CA THR A 127 -0.56 -22.04 -9.60
C THR A 127 0.30 -22.19 -8.34
N GLN A 128 0.60 -23.42 -7.92
CA GLN A 128 1.50 -23.70 -6.79
C GLN A 128 2.89 -23.11 -7.05
N LEU A 129 3.44 -22.40 -6.07
CA LEU A 129 4.75 -21.75 -6.20
C LEU A 129 5.86 -22.72 -5.81
N GLU A 130 6.77 -22.98 -6.74
CA GLU A 130 7.99 -23.76 -6.53
C GLU A 130 9.21 -22.87 -6.20
N GLY A 131 9.04 -21.54 -6.21
CA GLY A 131 10.12 -20.58 -5.97
C GLY A 131 9.64 -19.14 -5.86
N ARG A 132 10.58 -18.18 -5.92
CA ARG A 132 10.30 -16.73 -5.79
C ARG A 132 9.53 -16.12 -6.95
N PHE A 133 9.38 -16.85 -8.06
CA PHE A 133 8.60 -16.43 -9.22
C PHE A 133 7.67 -17.57 -9.60
N CYS A 134 6.44 -17.22 -9.99
CA CYS A 134 5.49 -18.16 -10.53
C CYS A 134 5.90 -18.61 -11.94
N SER A 135 6.07 -19.91 -12.14
CA SER A 135 6.42 -20.51 -13.45
C SER A 135 5.35 -20.29 -14.52
N SER A 136 4.07 -20.15 -14.14
CA SER A 136 2.97 -20.01 -15.10
C SER A 136 2.76 -18.56 -15.57
N CYS A 137 2.74 -17.58 -14.66
CA CYS A 137 2.44 -16.19 -15.01
C CYS A 137 3.62 -15.22 -14.86
N GLY A 138 4.74 -15.67 -14.30
CA GLY A 138 5.93 -14.84 -14.06
C GLY A 138 5.79 -13.87 -12.87
N GLN A 139 4.72 -13.95 -12.07
CA GLN A 139 4.59 -13.09 -10.89
C GLN A 139 5.68 -13.40 -9.85
N ARG A 140 6.38 -12.37 -9.38
CA ARG A 140 7.26 -12.48 -8.22
C ARG A 140 6.45 -12.60 -6.93
N GLU A 141 6.82 -13.55 -6.07
CA GLU A 141 6.24 -13.67 -4.74
C GLU A 141 6.81 -12.57 -3.84
N GLU A 142 5.95 -11.61 -3.50
CA GLU A 142 6.24 -10.48 -2.65
C GLU A 142 5.18 -10.39 -1.55
N PRO A 143 5.48 -9.78 -0.39
CA PRO A 143 4.49 -9.60 0.67
C PRO A 143 3.20 -8.95 0.16
N ARG A 144 2.06 -9.42 0.67
CA ARG A 144 0.72 -8.99 0.25
C ARG A 144 0.53 -7.47 0.33
N VAL A 145 1.14 -6.85 1.35
CA VAL A 145 1.23 -5.39 1.49
C VAL A 145 2.55 -4.90 0.88
N PRO A 146 2.51 -3.99 -0.11
CA PRO A 146 3.73 -3.43 -0.68
C PRO A 146 4.43 -2.55 0.36
N THR A 147 5.75 -2.50 0.28
CA THR A 147 6.56 -1.61 1.12
C THR A 147 6.75 -0.26 0.40
N MET A 148 7.10 0.80 1.13
CA MET A 148 7.45 2.07 0.49
C MET A 148 8.58 1.92 -0.53
N MET A 149 9.57 1.08 -0.22
CA MET A 149 10.70 0.82 -1.09
C MET A 149 10.31 0.10 -2.38
N SER A 150 9.30 -0.78 -2.35
CA SER A 150 8.81 -1.40 -3.59
C SER A 150 8.15 -0.38 -4.52
N VAL A 151 7.41 0.60 -3.97
CA VAL A 151 6.81 1.68 -4.79
C VAL A 151 7.88 2.58 -5.41
N VAL A 152 8.95 2.92 -4.67
CA VAL A 152 10.07 3.70 -5.19
C VAL A 152 10.83 2.95 -6.28
N ARG A 153 11.07 1.65 -6.12
CA ARG A 153 11.68 0.81 -7.17
C ARG A 153 10.80 0.68 -8.40
N GLU A 154 9.47 0.70 -8.24
CA GLU A 154 8.58 0.78 -9.40
C GLU A 154 8.75 2.10 -10.17
N PHE A 155 9.02 3.22 -9.50
CA PHE A 155 9.27 4.51 -10.15
C PHE A 155 10.46 4.42 -11.12
N THR A 156 11.56 3.79 -10.72
CA THR A 156 12.74 3.63 -11.58
C THR A 156 12.49 2.67 -12.75
N ASN A 157 11.68 1.63 -12.53
CA ASN A 157 11.33 0.65 -13.56
C ASN A 157 10.21 1.12 -14.50
N ALA A 158 9.52 2.22 -14.17
CA ALA A 158 8.38 2.69 -14.94
C ALA A 158 8.75 3.26 -16.33
N ALA A 159 10.01 3.69 -16.51
CA ALA A 159 10.46 4.46 -17.68
C ALA A 159 10.53 3.68 -19.02
N PHE A 160 10.48 2.35 -19.01
CA PHE A 160 10.64 1.54 -20.22
C PHE A 160 9.56 0.44 -20.33
N GLY A 161 8.65 0.59 -21.30
CA GLY A 161 7.73 -0.48 -21.74
C GLY A 161 6.26 -0.08 -21.86
N LEU A 162 5.78 0.06 -23.10
CA LEU A 162 4.33 0.02 -23.41
C LEU A 162 3.85 -1.42 -23.24
N GLU A 163 3.08 -1.70 -22.19
CA GLU A 163 2.62 -3.04 -21.87
C GLU A 163 1.31 -3.39 -22.61
N SER A 164 1.22 -4.62 -23.14
CA SER A 164 -0.02 -5.19 -23.68
C SER A 164 -1.18 -5.25 -22.66
N ARG A 165 -0.86 -5.13 -21.36
CA ARG A 165 -1.79 -5.14 -20.22
C ARG A 165 -2.54 -3.83 -20.00
N LEU A 166 -2.12 -2.75 -20.66
CA LEU A 166 -2.70 -1.41 -20.46
C LEU A 166 -4.20 -1.40 -20.79
N TRP A 167 -4.63 -1.99 -21.90
CA TRP A 167 -6.06 -1.98 -22.28
C TRP A 167 -6.95 -2.69 -21.27
N ARG A 168 -6.53 -3.86 -20.79
CA ARG A 168 -7.25 -4.59 -19.74
C ARG A 168 -7.33 -3.76 -18.45
N THR A 169 -6.26 -3.06 -18.12
CA THR A 169 -6.18 -2.20 -16.92
C THR A 169 -7.13 -1.01 -17.04
N ILE A 170 -7.15 -0.32 -18.20
CA ILE A 170 -8.02 0.83 -18.47
C ILE A 170 -9.50 0.42 -18.41
N LEU A 171 -9.89 -0.66 -19.09
CA LEU A 171 -11.28 -1.13 -19.08
C LEU A 171 -11.73 -1.51 -17.67
N LEU A 172 -10.87 -2.15 -16.88
CA LEU A 172 -11.19 -2.47 -15.49
C LEU A 172 -11.26 -1.20 -14.62
N LEU A 173 -10.33 -0.26 -14.83
CA LEU A 173 -10.26 1.01 -14.11
C LEU A 173 -11.53 1.84 -14.33
N ILE A 174 -11.99 1.96 -15.59
CA ILE A 174 -13.19 2.71 -15.93
C ILE A 174 -14.42 1.95 -15.43
N PHE A 175 -14.66 0.70 -15.84
CA PHE A 175 -15.98 0.08 -15.70
C PHE A 175 -16.21 -0.71 -14.40
N LYS A 176 -15.18 -1.00 -13.60
CA LYS A 176 -15.31 -1.78 -12.35
C LYS A 176 -14.76 -1.00 -11.15
N PRO A 177 -15.58 -0.14 -10.51
CA PRO A 177 -15.12 0.78 -9.46
C PRO A 177 -14.41 0.07 -8.30
N GLY A 178 -13.15 0.44 -8.10
CA GLY A 178 -12.27 -0.09 -7.05
C GLY A 178 -11.82 -1.54 -7.21
N ARG A 179 -12.25 -2.25 -8.26
CA ARG A 179 -11.88 -3.66 -8.44
C ARG A 179 -10.40 -3.83 -8.74
N LEU A 180 -9.85 -2.96 -9.59
CA LEU A 180 -8.42 -2.93 -9.90
C LEU A 180 -7.59 -2.72 -8.62
N THR A 181 -7.94 -1.72 -7.81
CA THR A 181 -7.30 -1.46 -6.52
C THR A 181 -7.41 -2.67 -5.59
N ALA A 182 -8.61 -3.24 -5.44
CA ALA A 182 -8.82 -4.39 -4.57
C ALA A 182 -8.02 -5.63 -5.01
N ASP A 183 -7.98 -5.93 -6.32
CA ASP A 183 -7.21 -7.04 -6.87
C ASP A 183 -5.70 -6.81 -6.70
N TYR A 184 -5.20 -5.59 -6.91
CA TYR A 184 -3.78 -5.25 -6.69
C TYR A 184 -3.38 -5.40 -5.21
N LEU A 185 -4.20 -4.86 -4.29
CA LEU A 185 -3.98 -5.01 -2.84
C LEU A 185 -4.14 -6.46 -2.35
N ALA A 186 -4.91 -7.29 -3.07
CA ALA A 186 -5.02 -8.71 -2.80
C ALA A 186 -3.80 -9.53 -3.25
N GLY A 187 -2.93 -8.94 -4.09
CA GLY A 187 -1.69 -9.56 -4.61
C GLY A 187 -1.73 -9.94 -6.09
N LYS A 188 -2.79 -9.61 -6.86
CA LYS A 188 -2.88 -9.91 -8.30
C LYS A 188 -2.14 -8.87 -9.15
N ARG A 189 -0.82 -8.78 -9.00
CA ARG A 189 -0.02 -7.67 -9.55
C ARG A 189 0.41 -7.89 -11.01
N GLN A 190 0.50 -9.13 -11.47
CA GLN A 190 0.96 -9.43 -12.82
C GLN A 190 -0.12 -9.30 -13.91
N SER A 191 -1.40 -9.33 -13.54
CA SER A 191 -2.51 -9.16 -14.49
C SER A 191 -2.71 -7.73 -14.97
N TYR A 192 -2.17 -6.75 -14.24
CA TYR A 192 -2.44 -5.33 -14.45
C TYR A 192 -1.15 -4.53 -14.47
N THR A 193 -1.20 -3.36 -15.09
CA THR A 193 -0.09 -2.40 -14.99
C THR A 193 -0.07 -1.78 -13.60
N SER A 194 1.13 -1.48 -13.09
CA SER A 194 1.28 -1.00 -11.71
C SER A 194 0.60 0.38 -11.50
N PRO A 195 0.09 0.67 -10.28
CA PRO A 195 -0.69 1.88 -10.00
C PRO A 195 0.07 3.17 -10.29
N LEU A 196 1.36 3.18 -9.95
CA LEU A 196 2.24 4.32 -10.19
C LEU A 196 2.48 4.53 -11.69
N ARG A 197 2.75 3.46 -12.45
CA ARG A 197 3.01 3.58 -13.88
C ARG A 197 1.78 4.06 -14.64
N ILE A 198 0.57 3.55 -14.34
CA ILE A 198 -0.65 4.05 -15.00
C ILE A 198 -0.90 5.51 -14.67
N TYR A 199 -0.66 5.93 -13.41
CA TYR A 199 -0.82 7.32 -13.00
C TYR A 199 0.15 8.22 -13.77
N LEU A 200 1.43 7.87 -13.80
CA LEU A 200 2.45 8.64 -14.52
C LEU A 200 2.14 8.70 -16.02
N LEU A 201 1.78 7.58 -16.64
CA LEU A 201 1.42 7.51 -18.05
C LEU A 201 0.27 8.47 -18.38
N PHE A 202 -0.86 8.36 -17.67
CA PHE A 202 -2.02 9.21 -17.95
C PHE A 202 -1.81 10.65 -17.54
N SER A 203 -1.07 10.91 -16.45
CA SER A 203 -0.67 12.27 -16.07
C SER A 203 0.15 12.93 -17.18
N ILE A 204 1.22 12.27 -17.66
CA ILE A 204 2.08 12.80 -18.73
C ILE A 204 1.25 13.06 -20.00
N VAL A 205 0.39 12.11 -20.40
CA VAL A 205 -0.46 12.28 -21.59
C VAL A 205 -1.45 13.44 -21.41
N THR A 206 -2.10 13.56 -20.24
CA THR A 206 -3.03 14.66 -19.94
C THR A 206 -2.33 16.02 -19.95
N PHE A 207 -1.16 16.15 -19.33
CA PHE A 207 -0.42 17.40 -19.30
C PHE A 207 0.24 17.74 -20.63
N ALA A 208 0.69 16.76 -21.41
CA ALA A 208 1.13 16.99 -22.78
C ALA A 208 -0.03 17.48 -23.67
N TYR A 209 -1.22 16.90 -23.51
CA TYR A 209 -2.43 17.38 -24.19
C TYR A 209 -2.76 18.83 -23.80
N PHE A 210 -2.74 19.16 -22.51
CA PHE A 210 -2.98 20.52 -22.05
C PHE A 210 -1.86 21.49 -22.42
N ALA A 211 -0.61 21.06 -22.53
CA ALA A 211 0.47 21.92 -23.03
C ALA A 211 0.25 22.26 -24.51
N PHE A 212 -0.26 21.31 -25.31
CA PHE A 212 -0.56 21.53 -26.72
C PHE A 212 -1.81 22.40 -26.93
N VAL A 213 -2.90 22.13 -26.21
CA VAL A 213 -4.17 22.87 -26.33
C VAL A 213 -4.16 24.16 -25.52
N GLY A 214 -3.40 24.23 -24.43
CA GLY A 214 -3.38 25.33 -23.48
C GLY A 214 -2.98 26.66 -24.10
N ASN A 215 -2.24 26.66 -25.21
CA ASN A 215 -1.93 27.88 -25.95
C ASN A 215 -3.19 28.63 -26.40
N SER A 216 -4.27 27.94 -26.81
CA SER A 216 -5.52 28.60 -27.18
C SER A 216 -6.23 29.19 -25.96
N VAL A 217 -6.22 28.47 -24.83
CA VAL A 217 -6.82 28.96 -23.57
C VAL A 217 -6.07 30.18 -23.04
N ILE A 218 -4.73 30.17 -23.09
CA ILE A 218 -3.89 31.28 -22.66
C ILE A 218 -4.11 32.50 -23.58
N GLN A 219 -4.32 32.29 -24.87
CA GLN A 219 -4.66 33.34 -25.81
C GLN A 219 -6.04 33.97 -25.50
N ASP A 220 -7.06 33.15 -25.22
CA ASP A 220 -8.39 33.62 -24.83
C ASP A 220 -8.35 34.41 -23.50
N LEU A 221 -7.58 33.92 -22.51
CA LEU A 221 -7.37 34.61 -21.25
C LEU A 221 -6.72 35.98 -21.47
N ASN A 222 -5.64 36.04 -22.25
CA ASN A 222 -4.98 37.30 -22.60
C ASN A 222 -5.92 38.31 -23.23
N THR A 223 -6.76 37.88 -24.17
CA THR A 223 -7.76 38.77 -24.80
C THR A 223 -8.84 39.23 -23.83
N SER A 224 -9.23 38.38 -22.88
CA SER A 224 -10.24 38.69 -21.87
C SER A 224 -9.72 39.61 -20.76
N THR A 225 -8.42 39.55 -20.45
CA THR A 225 -7.76 40.40 -19.44
C THR A 225 -7.08 41.63 -20.03
N SER A 226 -7.01 41.76 -21.35
CA SER A 226 -6.47 42.94 -22.04
C SER A 226 -7.33 44.17 -21.68
N GLY A 227 -6.79 45.03 -20.81
CA GLY A 227 -7.47 46.22 -20.31
C GLY A 227 -7.83 46.19 -18.82
N MET A 228 -7.59 45.08 -18.12
CA MET A 228 -7.70 45.03 -16.66
C MET A 228 -6.43 45.59 -16.03
N THR A 229 -6.42 46.88 -15.68
CA THR A 229 -5.28 47.53 -15.00
C THR A 229 -5.32 47.21 -13.51
N PHE A 230 -4.34 46.46 -13.00
CA PHE A 230 -4.12 46.25 -11.57
C PHE A 230 -3.23 47.35 -11.00
N ASN A 231 -3.82 48.51 -10.74
CA ASN A 231 -3.10 49.60 -10.08
C ASN A 231 -3.14 49.39 -8.56
N LEU A 232 -2.23 48.55 -8.05
CA LEU A 232 -2.02 48.35 -6.62
C LEU A 232 -0.96 49.35 -6.15
N ASP A 233 -1.41 50.49 -5.61
CA ASP A 233 -0.49 51.43 -4.96
C ASP A 233 -0.04 50.86 -3.60
N GLU A 234 1.21 51.12 -3.22
CA GLU A 234 1.81 50.70 -1.94
C GLU A 234 0.95 51.07 -0.70
N LYS A 235 0.18 52.16 -0.82
CA LYS A 235 -0.75 52.67 0.19
C LYS A 235 -1.99 51.78 0.41
N ASP A 236 -2.35 50.94 -0.55
CA ASP A 236 -3.55 50.09 -0.52
C ASP A 236 -3.27 48.70 0.09
N ILE A 237 -1.99 48.36 0.32
CA ILE A 237 -1.55 47.06 0.82
C ILE A 237 -1.29 47.15 2.33
N ASN A 238 -2.32 46.91 3.14
CA ASN A 238 -2.20 46.87 4.61
C ASN A 238 -2.03 45.43 5.12
N ILE A 239 -0.80 44.92 5.08
CA ILE A 239 -0.41 43.64 5.67
C ILE A 239 0.06 43.93 7.10
N SER A 240 -0.89 43.99 8.04
CA SER A 240 -0.61 43.98 9.47
C SER A 240 -1.47 42.90 10.12
N SER A 241 -1.08 41.64 9.90
CA SER A 241 -1.85 40.49 10.38
C SER A 241 -1.66 40.25 11.88
N GLY A 242 -0.67 40.88 12.52
CA GLY A 242 -0.26 40.62 13.91
C GLY A 242 0.32 39.22 14.14
N LEU A 243 0.47 38.42 13.08
CA LEU A 243 0.92 37.02 13.09
C LEU A 243 2.38 36.86 12.65
N LEU A 244 2.97 37.87 12.01
CA LEU A 244 4.30 37.84 11.41
C LEU A 244 5.21 38.91 12.03
N SER A 245 6.53 38.75 11.87
CA SER A 245 7.49 39.78 12.29
C SER A 245 7.41 40.99 11.34
N PRO A 246 7.68 42.22 11.83
CA PRO A 246 7.65 43.43 11.00
C PRO A 246 8.53 43.35 9.74
N GLU A 247 9.65 42.64 9.83
CA GLU A 247 10.56 42.39 8.70
C GLU A 247 9.92 41.50 7.62
N MET A 248 9.12 40.51 8.03
CA MET A 248 8.41 39.63 7.11
C MET A 248 7.26 40.36 6.42
N ASP A 249 6.54 41.23 7.16
CA ASP A 249 5.45 42.04 6.60
C ASP A 249 5.96 42.97 5.50
N GLU A 250 7.11 43.62 5.71
CA GLU A 250 7.72 44.49 4.69
C GLU A 250 8.18 43.70 3.46
N LYS A 251 8.77 42.50 3.67
CA LYS A 251 9.18 41.63 2.57
C LYS A 251 7.99 41.15 1.72
N ILE A 252 6.85 40.86 2.35
CA ILE A 252 5.63 40.47 1.62
C ILE A 252 5.05 41.66 0.86
N LYS A 253 5.05 42.87 1.45
CA LYS A 253 4.59 44.09 0.75
C LYS A 253 5.38 44.36 -0.52
N GLN A 254 6.71 44.39 -0.42
CA GLN A 254 7.59 44.60 -1.59
C GLN A 254 7.33 43.54 -2.67
N ARG A 255 7.21 42.27 -2.28
CA ARG A 255 6.93 41.17 -3.23
C ARG A 255 5.56 41.30 -3.90
N THR A 256 4.55 41.79 -3.17
CA THR A 256 3.20 41.98 -3.71
C THR A 256 3.21 43.06 -4.80
N ILE A 257 4.00 44.12 -4.62
CA ILE A 257 4.18 45.20 -5.59
C ILE A 257 4.98 44.72 -6.82
N GLU A 258 6.01 43.90 -6.61
CA GLU A 258 6.78 43.28 -7.71
C GLU A 258 5.86 42.41 -8.59
N ILE A 259 5.10 41.50 -7.97
CA ILE A 259 4.18 40.61 -8.68
C ILE A 259 3.08 41.40 -9.39
N SER A 260 2.55 42.48 -8.80
CA SER A 260 1.53 43.30 -9.47
C SER A 260 2.07 43.99 -10.72
N LYS A 261 3.30 44.48 -10.69
CA LYS A 261 3.97 45.08 -11.86
C LYS A 261 4.24 44.04 -12.95
N GLU A 262 4.70 42.85 -12.57
CA GLU A 262 4.91 41.75 -13.52
C GLU A 262 3.60 41.27 -14.18
N ILE A 263 2.50 41.24 -13.43
CA ILE A 263 1.16 40.94 -13.98
C ILE A 263 0.74 42.01 -14.99
N GLU A 264 1.06 43.28 -14.72
CA GLU A 264 0.75 44.39 -15.63
C GLU A 264 1.62 44.34 -16.91
N GLU A 265 2.90 43.99 -16.80
CA GLU A 265 3.84 43.92 -17.92
C GLU A 265 3.67 42.67 -18.80
N HIS A 266 3.50 41.49 -18.17
CA HIS A 266 3.48 40.20 -18.86
C HIS A 266 2.07 39.58 -18.99
N GLY A 267 1.07 40.15 -18.31
CA GLY A 267 -0.30 39.67 -18.30
C GLY A 267 -0.49 38.38 -17.49
N PHE A 268 -1.75 38.09 -17.14
CA PHE A 268 -2.13 36.85 -16.43
C PHE A 268 -1.74 35.56 -17.17
N ALA A 269 -1.54 35.61 -18.48
CA ALA A 269 -1.11 34.47 -19.29
C ALA A 269 0.25 33.92 -18.91
N ALA A 270 1.23 34.78 -18.63
CA ALA A 270 2.60 34.33 -18.34
C ALA A 270 2.62 33.50 -17.05
N ILE A 271 1.97 33.99 -16.00
CA ILE A 271 1.80 33.26 -14.74
C ILE A 271 1.02 31.96 -14.97
N THR A 272 -0.07 32.01 -15.75
CA THR A 272 -0.87 30.83 -16.07
C THR A 272 -0.03 29.75 -16.77
N GLN A 273 0.84 30.13 -17.69
CA GLN A 273 1.76 29.23 -18.37
C GLN A 273 2.75 28.58 -17.40
N HIS A 274 3.34 29.37 -16.49
CA HIS A 274 4.22 28.85 -15.44
C HIS A 274 3.49 27.89 -14.49
N ILE A 275 2.25 28.19 -14.10
CA ILE A 275 1.42 27.29 -13.30
C ILE A 275 1.24 25.95 -14.00
N PHE A 276 0.92 25.92 -15.30
CA PHE A 276 0.76 24.67 -16.06
C PHE A 276 2.03 23.82 -16.11
N GLN A 277 3.22 24.43 -16.06
CA GLN A 277 4.50 23.72 -16.03
C GLN A 277 4.78 23.08 -14.66
N ILE A 278 4.38 23.74 -13.56
CA ILE A 278 4.64 23.29 -12.19
C ILE A 278 3.58 22.29 -11.72
N LEU A 279 2.34 22.42 -12.22
CA LEU A 279 1.18 21.63 -11.80
C LEU A 279 1.36 20.10 -11.83
N PRO A 280 1.98 19.47 -12.86
CA PRO A 280 2.19 18.02 -12.86
C PRO A 280 3.02 17.54 -11.66
N THR A 281 4.07 18.29 -11.33
CA THR A 281 4.95 18.01 -10.19
C THR A 281 4.22 18.25 -8.87
N ALA A 282 3.45 19.34 -8.77
CA ALA A 282 2.64 19.64 -7.59
C ALA A 282 1.62 18.51 -7.30
N LEU A 283 0.97 17.97 -8.34
CA LEU A 283 0.05 16.82 -8.20
C LEU A 283 0.75 15.54 -7.78
N LEU A 284 1.96 15.29 -8.27
CA LEU A 284 2.76 14.14 -7.86
C LEU A 284 3.11 14.20 -6.37
N VAL A 285 3.47 15.39 -5.86
CA VAL A 285 3.76 15.64 -4.43
C VAL A 285 2.48 15.66 -3.59
N PHE A 286 1.36 16.09 -4.16
CA PHE A 286 0.07 16.11 -3.47
C PHE A 286 -0.40 14.70 -3.07
N LEU A 287 -0.20 13.69 -3.91
CA LEU A 287 -0.62 12.30 -3.66
C LEU A 287 -0.10 11.67 -2.36
N PRO A 288 1.20 11.71 -2.03
CA PRO A 288 1.69 11.18 -0.74
C PRO A 288 1.15 11.99 0.45
N VAL A 289 0.98 13.31 0.31
CA VAL A 289 0.43 14.15 1.38
C VAL A 289 -1.03 13.81 1.66
N ILE A 290 -1.88 13.70 0.63
CA ILE A 290 -3.28 13.30 0.80
C ILE A 290 -3.40 11.83 1.25
N ALA A 291 -2.49 10.94 0.84
CA ALA A 291 -2.42 9.57 1.35
C ALA A 291 -2.13 9.53 2.87
N LEU A 292 -1.28 10.44 3.36
CA LEU A 292 -1.01 10.57 4.79
C LEU A 292 -2.26 11.05 5.55
N VAL A 293 -2.98 12.03 5.01
CA VAL A 293 -4.25 12.48 5.60
C VAL A 293 -5.30 11.38 5.58
N PHE A 294 -5.40 10.61 4.50
CA PHE A 294 -6.24 9.42 4.45
C PHE A 294 -5.86 8.42 5.54
N LYS A 295 -4.55 8.18 5.74
CA LYS A 295 -4.07 7.31 6.82
C LYS A 295 -4.52 7.82 8.18
N ILE A 296 -4.51 9.14 8.41
CA ILE A 296 -4.98 9.78 9.65
C ILE A 296 -6.49 9.59 9.83
N LEU A 297 -7.29 9.91 8.82
CA LEU A 297 -8.76 9.78 8.86
C LEU A 297 -9.21 8.31 9.04
N TYR A 298 -8.38 7.37 8.60
CA TYR A 298 -8.60 5.93 8.73
C TYR A 298 -7.77 5.27 9.83
N LEU A 299 -7.40 6.01 10.88
CA LEU A 299 -6.86 5.39 12.10
C LEU A 299 -7.80 4.27 12.58
N GLY A 300 -7.20 3.14 13.02
CA GLY A 300 -7.95 1.96 13.45
C GLY A 300 -8.59 1.12 12.33
N SER A 301 -8.45 1.49 11.05
CA SER A 301 -8.94 0.65 9.94
C SER A 301 -8.12 -0.62 9.65
N GLY A 302 -6.93 -0.73 10.24
CA GLY A 302 -5.95 -1.79 9.93
C GLY A 302 -5.23 -1.62 8.58
N LYS A 303 -5.52 -0.54 7.84
CA LYS A 303 -4.92 -0.27 6.53
C LYS A 303 -3.56 0.44 6.64
N TYR A 304 -2.61 0.08 5.79
CA TYR A 304 -1.29 0.69 5.72
C TYR A 304 -1.29 1.94 4.84
N TYR A 305 -0.32 2.83 5.05
CA TYR A 305 -0.14 4.05 4.25
C TYR A 305 -0.11 3.75 2.73
N VAL A 306 0.62 2.70 2.34
CA VAL A 306 0.75 2.28 0.94
C VAL A 306 -0.60 1.89 0.32
N GLU A 307 -1.54 1.33 1.10
CA GLU A 307 -2.86 0.98 0.58
C GLU A 307 -3.67 2.24 0.23
N HIS A 308 -3.56 3.30 1.03
CA HIS A 308 -4.17 4.60 0.74
C HIS A 308 -3.54 5.26 -0.48
N LEU A 309 -2.21 5.20 -0.59
CA LEU A 309 -1.48 5.73 -1.74
C LEU A 309 -1.87 5.03 -3.05
N VAL A 310 -1.92 3.69 -3.04
CA VAL A 310 -2.36 2.89 -4.20
C VAL A 310 -3.80 3.19 -4.59
N TYR A 311 -4.69 3.40 -3.60
CA TYR A 311 -6.07 3.80 -3.85
C TYR A 311 -6.14 5.17 -4.57
N LEU A 312 -5.37 6.14 -4.10
CA LEU A 312 -5.32 7.49 -4.68
C LEU A 312 -4.71 7.49 -6.08
N LEU A 313 -3.63 6.72 -6.32
CA LEU A 313 -3.00 6.57 -7.63
C LEU A 313 -3.98 6.07 -8.69
N HIS A 314 -4.73 5.00 -8.40
CA HIS A 314 -5.76 4.49 -9.32
C HIS A 314 -6.87 5.50 -9.56
N ASN A 315 -7.38 6.14 -8.51
CA ASN A 315 -8.46 7.11 -8.65
C ASN A 315 -8.03 8.36 -9.44
N HIS A 316 -6.80 8.85 -9.27
CA HIS A 316 -6.29 9.96 -10.09
C HIS A 316 -6.02 9.54 -11.53
N ALA A 317 -5.48 8.33 -11.74
CA ALA A 317 -5.34 7.78 -13.09
C ALA A 317 -6.70 7.72 -13.81
N LEU A 318 -7.78 7.33 -13.11
CA LEU A 318 -9.13 7.36 -13.67
C LEU A 318 -9.56 8.77 -14.06
N VAL A 319 -9.33 9.78 -13.21
CA VAL A 319 -9.69 11.17 -13.51
C VAL A 319 -8.95 11.65 -14.76
N PHE A 320 -7.65 11.38 -14.89
CA PHE A 320 -6.89 11.71 -16.09
C PHE A 320 -7.41 11.01 -17.35
N VAL A 321 -7.76 9.73 -17.24
CA VAL A 321 -8.40 8.98 -18.34
C VAL A 321 -9.74 9.62 -18.75
N ILE A 322 -10.59 9.99 -17.79
CA ILE A 322 -11.87 10.65 -18.06
C ILE A 322 -11.67 12.03 -18.68
N ILE A 323 -10.68 12.81 -18.23
CA ILE A 323 -10.31 14.10 -18.83
C ILE A 323 -9.94 13.88 -20.30
N LEU A 324 -9.08 12.90 -20.60
CA LEU A 324 -8.66 12.60 -21.98
C LEU A 324 -9.83 12.14 -22.86
N ILE A 325 -10.72 11.28 -22.34
CA ILE A 325 -11.93 10.87 -23.07
C ILE A 325 -12.82 12.07 -23.34
N THR A 326 -13.03 12.93 -22.34
CA THR A 326 -13.85 14.15 -22.49
C THR A 326 -13.25 15.09 -23.53
N ALA A 327 -11.93 15.28 -23.51
CA ALA A 327 -11.22 16.12 -24.48
C ALA A 327 -11.23 15.55 -25.90
N ALA A 328 -11.23 14.22 -26.04
CA ALA A 328 -11.34 13.56 -27.34
C ALA A 328 -12.77 13.67 -27.89
N VAL A 329 -13.78 13.45 -27.04
CA VAL A 329 -15.19 13.50 -27.44
C VAL A 329 -15.66 14.93 -27.67
N SER A 330 -15.17 15.92 -26.91
CA SER A 330 -15.62 17.31 -27.02
C SER A 330 -15.41 17.92 -28.40
N LYS A 331 -14.32 17.56 -29.09
CA LYS A 331 -14.03 18.01 -30.47
C LYS A 331 -15.05 17.49 -31.49
N VAL A 332 -15.62 16.31 -31.22
CA VAL A 332 -16.62 15.69 -32.11
C VAL A 332 -18.01 16.15 -31.71
N SER A 333 -18.31 16.15 -30.41
CA SER A 333 -19.64 16.46 -29.87
C SER A 333 -20.00 17.94 -29.95
N SER A 334 -19.04 18.85 -30.10
CA SER A 334 -19.30 20.29 -30.31
C SER A 334 -20.12 20.59 -31.57
N SER A 335 -20.11 19.69 -32.55
CA SER A 335 -20.88 19.81 -33.79
C SER A 335 -22.31 19.25 -33.67
N PHE A 336 -22.68 18.71 -32.51
CA PHE A 336 -23.97 18.05 -32.30
C PHE A 336 -24.74 18.73 -31.17
N GLU A 337 -26.02 18.94 -31.40
CA GLU A 337 -26.97 19.43 -30.40
C GLU A 337 -27.95 18.33 -30.00
N ILE A 338 -28.28 18.28 -28.72
CA ILE A 338 -29.27 17.37 -28.13
C ILE A 338 -30.26 18.25 -27.38
N MET A 339 -31.54 18.20 -27.77
CA MET A 339 -32.60 19.03 -27.17
C MET A 339 -32.26 20.54 -27.16
N GLY A 340 -31.61 21.04 -28.22
CA GLY A 340 -31.22 22.46 -28.35
C GLY A 340 -30.05 22.89 -27.45
N LEU A 341 -29.36 21.94 -26.80
CA LEU A 341 -28.15 22.18 -26.03
C LEU A 341 -26.95 21.45 -26.64
N PRO A 342 -25.72 22.00 -26.55
CA PRO A 342 -24.52 21.31 -27.00
C PRO A 342 -24.38 19.93 -26.34
N ALA A 343 -24.06 18.89 -27.12
CA ALA A 343 -23.92 17.53 -26.61
C ALA A 343 -22.83 17.40 -25.50
N THR A 344 -21.87 18.32 -25.44
CA THR A 344 -20.86 18.43 -24.38
C THR A 344 -21.46 18.59 -22.98
N ILE A 345 -22.59 19.29 -22.83
CA ILE A 345 -23.25 19.49 -21.53
C ILE A 345 -23.72 18.15 -20.95
N PHE A 346 -24.32 17.29 -21.77
CA PHE A 346 -24.81 15.98 -21.34
C PHE A 346 -23.66 15.04 -20.94
N ILE A 347 -22.53 15.10 -21.66
CA ILE A 347 -21.32 14.35 -21.31
C ILE A 347 -20.77 14.79 -19.96
N ASN A 348 -20.71 16.11 -19.71
CA ASN A 348 -20.28 16.65 -18.43
C ASN A 348 -21.21 16.23 -17.28
N LEU A 349 -22.53 16.24 -17.51
CA LEU A 349 -23.51 15.77 -16.54
C LEU A 349 -23.34 14.28 -16.23
N LEU A 350 -23.07 13.46 -17.25
CA LEU A 350 -22.77 12.04 -17.08
C LEU A 350 -21.57 11.84 -16.15
N TRP A 351 -20.47 12.57 -16.37
CA TRP A 351 -19.29 12.48 -15.51
C TRP A 351 -19.53 13.00 -14.09
N PHE A 352 -20.32 14.07 -13.96
CA PHE A 352 -20.72 14.61 -12.66
C PHE A 352 -21.47 13.60 -11.80
N VAL A 353 -22.29 12.74 -12.41
CA VAL A 353 -22.97 11.64 -11.71
C VAL A 353 -22.05 10.42 -11.52
N TYR A 354 -21.26 10.10 -12.55
CA TYR A 354 -20.43 8.89 -12.56
C TYR A 354 -19.30 8.91 -11.54
N LEU A 355 -18.57 10.01 -11.41
CA LEU A 355 -17.40 10.12 -10.54
C LEU A 355 -17.74 9.94 -9.05
N PRO A 356 -18.75 10.63 -8.47
CA PRO A 356 -19.18 10.38 -7.10
C PRO A 356 -19.62 8.94 -6.87
N TYR A 357 -20.39 8.37 -7.81
CA TYR A 357 -20.78 6.95 -7.75
C TYR A 357 -19.55 6.03 -7.73
N TYR A 358 -18.57 6.28 -8.62
CA TYR A 358 -17.34 5.51 -8.72
C TYR A 358 -16.55 5.55 -7.41
N PHE A 359 -16.28 6.75 -6.90
CA PHE A 359 -15.47 6.92 -5.69
C PHE A 359 -16.15 6.30 -4.47
N TYR A 360 -17.44 6.53 -4.29
CA TYR A 360 -18.22 5.87 -3.24
C TYR A 360 -18.14 4.35 -3.35
N ARG A 361 -18.37 3.79 -4.54
CA ARG A 361 -18.36 2.33 -4.73
C ARG A 361 -16.96 1.73 -4.58
N SER A 362 -15.94 2.41 -5.07
CA SER A 362 -14.52 2.04 -4.93
C SER A 362 -14.12 1.99 -3.46
N MET A 363 -14.50 3.01 -2.69
CA MET A 363 -14.25 3.10 -1.26
C MET A 363 -14.97 2.00 -0.46
N ARG A 364 -16.23 1.70 -0.80
CA ARG A 364 -16.98 0.57 -0.23
C ARG A 364 -16.25 -0.76 -0.42
N LEU A 365 -15.68 -0.97 -1.60
CA LEU A 365 -15.00 -2.22 -1.94
C LEU A 365 -13.64 -2.35 -1.24
N VAL A 366 -12.86 -1.27 -1.17
CA VAL A 366 -11.49 -1.29 -0.63
C VAL A 366 -11.45 -1.27 0.91
N TYR A 367 -12.37 -0.55 1.55
CA TYR A 367 -12.39 -0.36 3.01
C TYR A 367 -13.43 -1.21 3.75
N ALA A 368 -14.35 -1.87 3.04
CA ALA A 368 -15.32 -2.84 3.58
C ALA A 368 -16.11 -2.39 4.84
N ARG A 369 -16.44 -1.09 4.96
CA ARG A 369 -17.22 -0.53 6.08
C ARG A 369 -18.74 -0.61 5.84
N SER A 370 -19.58 -0.20 6.80
CA SER A 370 -21.05 -0.08 6.64
C SER A 370 -21.43 1.15 5.77
N ARG A 371 -22.65 1.18 5.21
CA ARG A 371 -23.02 2.17 4.17
C ARG A 371 -22.95 3.60 4.70
N TRP A 372 -23.50 3.83 5.88
CA TRP A 372 -23.51 5.14 6.54
C TRP A 372 -22.12 5.63 6.92
N ILE A 373 -21.26 4.75 7.45
CA ILE A 373 -19.87 5.11 7.75
C ILE A 373 -19.14 5.46 6.46
N THR A 374 -19.37 4.72 5.37
CA THR A 374 -18.74 5.05 4.08
C THR A 374 -19.25 6.37 3.51
N ILE A 375 -20.55 6.69 3.62
CA ILE A 375 -21.09 7.97 3.17
C ILE A 375 -20.50 9.13 3.97
N ALA A 376 -20.51 9.03 5.31
CA ALA A 376 -19.94 10.06 6.17
C ALA A 376 -18.44 10.26 5.90
N SER A 377 -17.70 9.16 5.76
CA SER A 377 -16.27 9.20 5.42
C SER A 377 -16.06 9.78 4.02
N PHE A 378 -16.92 9.46 3.05
CA PHE A 378 -16.83 9.99 1.69
C PHE A 378 -17.04 11.51 1.68
N ILE A 379 -18.06 12.01 2.35
CA ILE A 379 -18.31 13.46 2.46
C ILE A 379 -17.13 14.17 3.14
N LEU A 380 -16.66 13.64 4.27
CA LEU A 380 -15.50 14.19 4.99
C LEU A 380 -14.25 14.22 4.12
N ILE A 381 -13.96 13.13 3.42
CA ILE A 381 -12.80 13.03 2.53
C ILE A 381 -12.92 14.00 1.37
N GLN A 382 -14.10 14.13 0.74
CA GLN A 382 -14.29 15.06 -0.37
C GLN A 382 -14.09 16.51 0.09
N PHE A 383 -14.57 16.85 1.28
CA PHE A 383 -14.33 18.15 1.88
C PHE A 383 -12.83 18.40 2.13
N VAL A 384 -12.15 17.46 2.79
CA VAL A 384 -10.70 17.54 3.06
C VAL A 384 -9.91 17.62 1.75
N TYR A 385 -10.26 16.80 0.77
CA TYR A 385 -9.64 16.79 -0.55
C TYR A 385 -9.78 18.15 -1.23
N LEU A 386 -10.98 18.74 -1.21
CA LEU A 386 -11.22 20.07 -1.78
C LEU A 386 -10.34 21.13 -1.12
N VAL A 387 -10.31 21.18 0.22
CA VAL A 387 -9.48 22.14 0.97
C VAL A 387 -8.00 21.97 0.63
N MET A 388 -7.49 20.73 0.64
CA MET A 388 -6.08 20.47 0.34
C MET A 388 -5.72 20.74 -1.12
N PHE A 389 -6.62 20.45 -2.05
CA PHE A 389 -6.42 20.76 -3.47
C PHE A 389 -6.40 22.28 -3.71
N SER A 390 -7.30 23.04 -3.06
CA SER A 390 -7.28 24.50 -3.10
C SER A 390 -6.00 25.08 -2.51
N LEU A 391 -5.52 24.55 -1.37
CA LEU A 391 -4.23 24.94 -0.79
C LEU A 391 -3.06 24.61 -1.73
N MET A 392 -3.06 23.45 -2.37
CA MET A 392 -2.05 23.07 -3.35
C MET A 392 -2.04 24.03 -4.55
N LEU A 393 -3.22 24.45 -5.04
CA LEU A 393 -3.32 25.44 -6.13
C LEU A 393 -2.81 26.82 -5.68
N LEU A 394 -3.15 27.25 -4.47
CA LEU A 394 -2.67 28.51 -3.90
C LEU A 394 -1.15 28.52 -3.78
N ILE A 395 -0.56 27.45 -3.20
CA ILE A 395 0.89 27.31 -3.06
C ILE A 395 1.57 27.28 -4.44
N THR A 396 1.01 26.53 -5.39
CA THR A 396 1.53 26.48 -6.77
C THR A 396 1.51 27.87 -7.42
N THR A 397 0.45 28.65 -7.20
CA THR A 397 0.32 30.01 -7.74
C THR A 397 1.34 30.97 -7.13
N ILE A 398 1.50 30.95 -5.81
CA ILE A 398 2.50 31.76 -5.10
C ILE A 398 3.92 31.38 -5.54
N TYR A 399 4.21 30.08 -5.64
CA TYR A 399 5.51 29.59 -6.08
C TYR A 399 5.79 29.96 -7.54
N ALA A 400 4.79 29.83 -8.43
CA ALA A 400 4.91 30.24 -9.82
C ALA A 400 5.25 31.74 -9.93
N GLY A 401 4.56 32.60 -9.18
CA GLY A 401 4.89 34.02 -9.10
C GLY A 401 6.30 34.29 -8.58
N TYR A 402 6.74 33.57 -7.53
CA TYR A 402 8.09 33.71 -6.98
C TYR A 402 9.20 33.28 -7.97
N THR A 403 8.96 32.26 -8.78
CA THR A 403 9.94 31.78 -9.77
C THR A 403 9.90 32.53 -11.10
N PHE A 404 8.84 33.31 -11.32
CA PHE A 404 8.67 34.12 -12.52
C PHE A 404 9.45 35.44 -12.41
N SER A 405 9.46 36.04 -11.22
CA SER A 405 10.33 37.15 -10.81
C SER A 405 11.78 36.74 -10.66
#